data_AF-A0A2D9JGL0-F1
#
_entry.id   AF-A0A2D9JGL0-F1
#
_cell.length_a   1.000
_cell.length_b   1.000
_cell.length_c   1.000
_cell.angle_alpha   90.00
_cell.angle_beta   90.00
_cell.angle_gamma   90.00
#
_symmetry.space_group_name_H-M   'P 1'
#
loop_
_entity.id
_entity.type
_entity.pdbx_description
1 polymer ?
#
loop_
_entity_poly.entity_id
_entity_poly.type
_entity_poly.pdbx_seq_one_letter_code
_entity_poly.pdbx_strand_id
1 'polypeptide(L)'
;MISGELVIIDGIAFYLDPDDLSVVFAASPSATNTTERMNLIVAESIRVLPLFLAESSSLTRILRGRKLIVRMLGDYSSSTHAVIREEVLEWDIINSIIDGDTE
;
A
#
# COMPACT_ATOMS: atom_id res chain seq x y z
N MET A 1 -21.13 4.41 -3.09
CA MET A 1 -20.32 4.00 -1.92
C MET A 1 -19.12 3.26 -2.47
N ILE A 2 -17.91 3.78 -2.28
CA ILE A 2 -16.70 3.02 -2.56
C ILE A 2 -16.52 2.15 -1.32
N SER A 3 -17.07 0.94 -1.34
CA SER A 3 -16.74 -0.06 -0.32
C SER A 3 -15.23 -0.28 -0.42
N GLY A 4 -14.49 -0.25 0.68
CA GLY A 4 -13.03 -0.37 0.71
C GLY A 4 -12.55 -1.68 0.08
N GLU A 5 -12.45 -1.71 -1.25
CA GLU A 5 -12.09 -2.88 -2.04
C GLU A 5 -10.67 -3.28 -1.67
N LEU A 6 -10.57 -4.48 -1.11
CA LEU A 6 -9.31 -5.15 -0.83
C LEU A 6 -8.85 -5.85 -2.10
N VAL A 7 -7.70 -5.44 -2.64
CA VAL A 7 -7.05 -6.07 -3.80
C VAL A 7 -5.71 -6.62 -3.34
N ILE A 8 -5.45 -7.91 -3.54
CA ILE A 8 -4.17 -8.52 -3.17
C ILE A 8 -3.34 -8.79 -4.43
N ILE A 9 -2.16 -8.18 -4.51
CA ILE A 9 -1.21 -8.32 -5.63
C ILE A 9 0.14 -8.75 -5.07
N ASP A 10 0.67 -9.89 -5.55
CA ASP A 10 1.92 -10.52 -5.06
C ASP A 10 2.02 -10.61 -3.53
N GLY A 11 0.88 -10.82 -2.86
CA GLY A 11 0.83 -10.92 -1.40
C GLY A 11 0.80 -9.58 -0.66
N ILE A 12 0.74 -8.44 -1.36
CA ILE A 12 0.44 -7.11 -0.79
C ILE A 12 -1.05 -6.80 -0.95
N ALA A 13 -1.72 -6.52 0.15
CA ALA A 13 -3.11 -6.08 0.18
C ALA A 13 -3.22 -4.56 0.06
N PHE A 14 -3.88 -4.07 -0.99
CA PHE A 14 -4.25 -2.68 -1.17
C PHE A 14 -5.70 -2.47 -0.79
N TYR A 15 -5.98 -1.42 -0.02
CA TYR A 15 -7.34 -1.02 0.32
C TYR A 15 -7.44 0.47 0.61
N LEU A 16 -8.66 0.97 0.54
CA LEU A 16 -9.02 2.35 0.88
C LEU A 16 -9.87 2.35 2.13
N ASP A 17 -9.61 3.32 3.00
CA ASP A 17 -10.52 3.62 4.09
C ASP A 17 -11.70 4.43 3.53
N PRO A 18 -12.95 3.95 3.66
CA PRO A 18 -14.12 4.71 3.19
C PRO A 18 -14.29 6.05 3.93
N ASP A 19 -13.78 6.17 5.16
CA ASP A 19 -13.86 7.38 5.98
C ASP A 19 -12.66 8.32 5.74
N ASP A 20 -11.52 7.79 5.28
CA ASP A 20 -10.33 8.58 4.91
C ASP A 20 -9.89 8.34 3.46
N LEU A 21 -10.47 9.15 2.58
CA LEU A 21 -10.11 9.21 1.18
C LEU A 21 -8.80 9.99 0.92
N SER A 22 -7.97 10.32 1.92
CA SER A 22 -6.66 10.91 1.69
C SER A 22 -5.52 9.88 1.67
N VAL A 23 -5.85 8.62 2.00
CA VAL A 23 -4.88 7.55 2.19
C VAL A 23 -5.19 6.34 1.31
N VAL A 24 -4.12 5.70 0.84
CA VAL A 24 -4.11 4.33 0.32
C VAL A 24 -3.35 3.49 1.31
N PHE A 25 -3.90 2.35 1.69
CA PHE A 25 -3.17 1.39 2.50
C PHE A 25 -2.60 0.30 1.61
N ALA A 26 -1.34 -0.05 1.84
CA ALA A 26 -0.74 -1.29 1.39
C ALA A 26 -0.38 -2.10 2.64
N ALA A 27 -0.62 -3.40 2.65
CA ALA A 27 -0.36 -4.22 3.82
C ALA A 27 0.21 -5.58 3.46
N SER A 28 1.10 -6.11 4.32
CA SER A 28 1.59 -7.48 4.22
C SER A 28 1.72 -8.09 5.61
N PRO A 29 1.31 -9.36 5.79
CA PRO A 29 1.55 -10.09 7.01
C PRO A 29 3.04 -10.42 7.14
N SER A 30 3.51 -10.49 8.37
CA SER A 30 4.87 -10.89 8.70
C SER A 30 4.93 -11.55 10.07
N ALA A 31 5.68 -12.65 10.16
CA ALA A 31 6.01 -13.28 11.43
C ALA A 31 7.15 -12.57 12.17
N THR A 32 7.89 -11.69 11.48
CA THR A 32 8.99 -10.89 12.04
C THR A 32 8.70 -9.40 11.92
N ASN A 33 9.20 -8.61 12.87
CA ASN A 33 8.94 -7.17 12.98
C ASN A 33 10.19 -6.30 12.74
N THR A 34 11.18 -6.81 12.01
CA THR A 34 12.45 -6.10 11.81
C THR A 34 12.33 -4.96 10.80
N THR A 35 13.26 -4.00 10.87
CA THR A 35 13.31 -2.87 9.93
C THR A 35 13.60 -3.34 8.51
N GLU A 36 14.47 -4.34 8.33
CA GLU A 36 14.78 -4.93 7.02
C GLU A 36 13.54 -5.54 6.39
N ARG A 37 12.71 -6.21 7.19
CA ARG A 37 11.44 -6.76 6.70
C ARG A 37 10.45 -5.65 6.32
N MET A 38 10.40 -4.57 7.09
CA MET A 38 9.57 -3.41 6.73
C MET A 38 10.02 -2.78 5.40
N ASN A 39 11.33 -2.60 5.21
CA ASN A 39 11.89 -2.07 3.97
C ASN A 39 11.57 -2.94 2.76
N LEU A 40 11.57 -4.27 2.93
CA LEU A 40 11.13 -5.20 1.87
C LEU A 40 9.64 -5.03 1.56
N ILE A 41 8.78 -4.92 2.56
CA ILE A 41 7.33 -4.71 2.34
C ILE A 41 7.10 -3.37 1.63
N VAL A 42 7.82 -2.32 2.00
CA VAL A 42 7.78 -1.02 1.32
C VAL A 42 8.20 -1.15 -0.15
N ALA A 43 9.35 -1.76 -0.41
CA ALA A 43 9.86 -1.94 -1.77
C ALA A 43 8.87 -2.74 -2.65
N GLU A 44 8.34 -3.85 -2.13
CA GLU A 44 7.34 -4.63 -2.85
C GLU A 44 6.05 -3.85 -3.07
N SER A 45 5.58 -3.09 -2.07
CA SER A 45 4.38 -2.27 -2.20
C SER A 45 4.54 -1.22 -3.32
N ILE A 46 5.69 -0.57 -3.42
CA ILE A 46 5.99 0.38 -4.50
C ILE A 46 6.06 -0.35 -5.85
N ARG A 47 6.75 -1.50 -5.92
CA ARG A 47 6.92 -2.29 -7.14
C ARG A 47 5.58 -2.70 -7.75
N VAL A 48 4.60 -3.12 -6.92
CA VAL A 48 3.30 -3.62 -7.40
C VAL A 48 2.22 -2.54 -7.45
N LEU A 49 2.46 -1.36 -6.88
CA LEU A 49 1.51 -0.25 -6.92
C LEU A 49 1.04 0.10 -8.34
N PRO A 50 1.89 0.16 -9.38
CA PRO A 50 1.43 0.42 -10.75
C PRO A 50 0.42 -0.61 -11.27
N LEU A 51 0.54 -1.88 -10.85
CA LEU A 51 -0.39 -2.94 -11.23
C LEU A 51 -1.76 -2.70 -10.60
N PHE A 52 -1.80 -2.38 -9.31
CA PHE A 52 -3.03 -2.01 -8.61
C PHE A 52 -3.71 -0.80 -9.25
N LEU A 53 -2.94 0.24 -9.60
CA LEU A 53 -3.46 1.42 -10.27
C LEU A 53 -3.98 1.11 -11.68
N ALA A 54 -3.31 0.24 -12.42
CA ALA A 54 -3.72 -0.16 -13.77
C ALA A 54 -5.03 -0.98 -13.78
N GLU A 55 -5.25 -1.83 -12.78
CA GLU A 55 -6.50 -2.58 -12.64
C GLU A 55 -7.72 -1.67 -12.39
N SER A 56 -7.49 -0.47 -11.87
CA SER A 56 -8.55 0.48 -11.59
C SER A 56 -8.21 1.90 -12.09
N SER A 57 -8.44 2.10 -13.38
CA SER A 57 -8.26 3.39 -14.05
C SER A 57 -9.05 4.55 -13.41
N SER A 58 -10.21 4.25 -12.80
CA SER A 58 -11.00 5.21 -12.02
C SER A 58 -10.32 5.57 -10.69
N LEU A 59 -9.70 4.59 -10.01
CA LEU A 59 -8.94 4.83 -8.79
C LEU A 59 -7.66 5.61 -9.08
N THR A 60 -6.95 5.36 -10.18
CA THR A 60 -5.71 6.10 -10.50
C THR A 60 -5.87 7.62 -10.41
N ARG A 61 -6.97 8.19 -10.92
CA ARG A 61 -7.22 9.64 -10.84
C ARG A 61 -7.56 10.10 -9.41
N ILE A 62 -8.21 9.24 -8.65
CA ILE A 62 -8.66 9.50 -7.28
C ILE A 62 -7.49 9.39 -6.29
N LEU A 63 -6.50 8.54 -6.57
CA LEU A 63 -5.38 8.22 -5.68
C LEU A 63 -4.13 9.10 -5.89
N ARG A 64 -4.01 9.77 -7.05
CA ARG A 64 -2.91 10.74 -7.27
C ARG A 64 -2.93 11.84 -6.21
N GLY A 65 -1.81 12.02 -5.51
CA GLY A 65 -1.64 13.02 -4.45
C GLY A 65 -2.08 12.57 -3.05
N ARG A 66 -2.46 11.29 -2.88
CA ARG A 66 -2.72 10.68 -1.57
C ARG A 66 -1.46 10.15 -0.92
N LYS A 67 -1.51 9.86 0.37
CA LYS A 67 -0.42 9.16 1.06
C LYS A 67 -0.57 7.66 0.86
N LEU A 68 0.55 6.96 0.67
CA LEU A 68 0.56 5.51 0.78
C LEU A 68 1.06 5.14 2.19
N ILE A 69 0.20 4.51 2.98
CA ILE A 69 0.59 3.96 4.28
C ILE A 69 0.83 2.46 4.09
N VAL A 70 2.08 2.05 4.24
CA VAL A 70 2.49 0.65 4.17
C VAL A 70 2.43 0.07 5.57
N ARG A 71 1.73 -1.05 5.75
CA ARG A 71 1.50 -1.70 7.04
C ARG A 71 2.07 -3.11 7.06
N MET A 72 2.82 -3.40 8.11
CA MET A 72 3.16 -4.76 8.50
C MET A 72 2.09 -5.26 9.47
N LEU A 73 1.44 -6.37 9.11
CA LEU A 73 0.39 -6.99 9.91
C LEU A 73 0.87 -8.32 10.50
N GLY A 74 0.21 -8.81 11.54
CA GLY A 74 0.40 -10.20 11.98
C GLY A 74 -0.23 -11.21 11.03
N ASP A 75 -1.44 -10.92 10.57
CA ASP A 75 -2.22 -11.73 9.62
C ASP A 75 -3.21 -10.85 8.86
N TYR A 76 -3.91 -11.43 7.87
CA TYR A 76 -5.03 -10.81 7.14
C TYR A 76 -6.40 -11.13 7.74
N SER A 77 -6.46 -11.96 8.79
CA SER A 77 -7.71 -12.52 9.32
C SER A 77 -8.28 -11.76 10.51
N SER A 78 -7.47 -10.93 11.17
CA SER A 78 -7.91 -10.17 12.32
C SER A 78 -8.73 -8.95 11.88
N SER A 79 -9.96 -8.85 12.35
CA SER A 79 -10.90 -7.74 12.10
C SER A 79 -10.39 -6.36 12.55
N THR A 80 -9.27 -6.33 13.27
CA THR A 80 -8.57 -5.12 13.72
C THR A 80 -7.13 -5.05 13.21
N HIS A 81 -6.72 -5.93 12.28
CA HIS A 81 -5.38 -6.07 11.70
C HIS A 81 -4.30 -5.47 12.59
N ALA A 82 -3.84 -6.21 13.61
CA ALA A 82 -2.87 -5.67 14.56
C ALA A 82 -1.65 -5.15 13.79
N VAL A 83 -1.57 -3.82 13.65
CA VAL A 83 -0.51 -3.15 12.91
C VAL A 83 0.74 -3.29 13.77
N ILE A 84 1.66 -4.14 13.31
CA ILE A 84 2.94 -4.36 13.95
C ILE A 84 3.81 -3.12 13.75
N ARG A 85 3.77 -2.59 12.52
CA ARG A 85 4.54 -1.42 12.10
C ARG A 85 3.88 -0.77 10.89
N GLU A 86 4.09 0.52 10.72
CA GLU A 86 3.70 1.23 9.51
C GLU A 86 4.75 2.26 9.09
N GLU A 87 4.78 2.54 7.79
CA GLU A 87 5.62 3.55 7.13
C GLU A 87 4.72 4.39 6.24
N VAL A 88 4.89 5.71 6.31
CA VAL A 88 4.12 6.66 5.50
C VAL A 88 4.99 7.13 4.35
N LEU A 89 4.50 6.94 3.13
CA LEU A 89 5.16 7.37 1.91
C LEU A 89 4.34 8.49 1.27
N GLU A 90 4.98 9.63 1.10
CA GLU A 90 4.41 10.75 0.35
C GLU A 90 4.44 10.43 -1.14
N TRP A 91 3.37 10.78 -1.85
CA TRP A 91 3.19 10.41 -3.26
C TRP A 91 4.31 10.92 -4.16
N ASP A 92 4.87 12.08 -3.85
CA ASP A 92 5.98 12.67 -4.61
C ASP A 92 7.25 11.80 -4.55
N ILE A 93 7.49 11.15 -3.40
CA ILE A 93 8.60 10.21 -3.23
C ILE A 93 8.34 8.96 -4.07
N ILE A 94 7.11 8.45 -4.04
CA ILE A 94 6.71 7.27 -4.82
C ILE A 94 6.89 7.53 -6.31
N ASN A 95 6.41 8.68 -6.81
CA ASN A 95 6.60 9.07 -8.21
C ASN A 95 8.09 9.13 -8.57
N SER A 96 8.94 9.73 -7.71
CA SER A 96 10.37 9.80 -7.98
C SER A 96 11.06 8.44 -8.08
N ILE A 97 10.56 7.44 -7.34
CA ILE A 97 11.09 6.07 -7.37
C ILE A 97 10.61 5.34 -8.64
N ILE A 98 9.31 5.46 -8.96
CA ILE A 98 8.73 4.83 -10.15
C ILE A 98 9.32 5.43 -11.43
N ASP A 99 9.46 6.75 -11.50
CA ASP A 99 10.01 7.46 -12.66
C ASP A 99 11.54 7.27 -12.78
N GLY A 100 12.24 7.08 -11.65
CA GLY A 100 13.68 6.82 -11.60
C GLY A 100 14.11 5.45 -12.11
N ASP A 101 13.19 4.47 -12.14
CA ASP A 101 13.44 3.12 -12.68
C ASP A 101 13.27 3.05 -14.22
N THR A 102 12.97 4.18 -14.89
CA THR A 102 12.80 4.26 -16.36
C THR A 102 14.01 4.79 -17.17
N GLU A 103 15.20 4.95 -16.56
CA GLU A 103 16.44 5.31 -17.28
C GLU A 103 17.34 4.11 -17.62
#